data_AF-A0A953IAX3-F1
#
_entry.id   AF-A0A953IAX3-F1
#
_cell.length_a   1.000
_cell.length_b   1.000
_cell.length_c   1.000
_cell.angle_alpha   90.00
_cell.angle_beta   90.00
_cell.angle_gamma   90.00
#
_symmetry.space_group_name_H-M   'P 1'
#
loop_
_entity.id
_entity.type
_entity.pdbx_description
1 polymer ?
#
loop_
_entity_poly.entity_id
_entity_poly.type
_entity_poly.pdbx_seq_one_letter_code
_entity_poly.pdbx_strand_id
1 'polypeptide(L)'
;MRDRFPEASLWDLAEAWGVEVSWDTALPAAHLRIRALYERTGERSRIRLNRALIAETAARLRFCLDPPPDEELVAVTALAHELFHHLEETELGLLSHRLEPVPVWKVGPWQVNRRIQRVREVGAHAFASALLGLPYLPNLWDYLLLVEEGKMDPAALWTAVQPQ
;
A
#
# COMPACT_ATOMS: atom_id res chain seq x y z
N MET A 1 -9.18 16.91 -2.77
CA MET A 1 -8.90 16.38 -1.41
C MET A 1 -8.01 17.35 -0.61
N ARG A 2 -6.91 17.87 -1.16
CA ARG A 2 -6.14 18.98 -0.56
C ARG A 2 -6.96 20.26 -0.28
N ASP A 3 -7.96 20.56 -1.11
CA ASP A 3 -8.83 21.74 -0.91
C ASP A 3 -9.73 21.66 0.34
N ARG A 4 -9.89 20.48 0.94
CA ARG A 4 -10.76 20.29 2.13
C ARG A 4 -9.97 20.27 3.44
N PHE A 5 -8.65 20.07 3.39
CA PHE A 5 -7.75 19.99 4.55
C PHE A 5 -6.33 20.46 4.19
N PRO A 6 -6.09 21.76 4.00
CA PRO A 6 -4.82 22.28 3.51
C PRO A 6 -3.65 22.15 4.51
N GLU A 7 -3.94 22.01 5.81
CA GLU A 7 -2.95 21.98 6.91
C GLU A 7 -3.01 20.68 7.75
N ALA A 8 -3.91 19.75 7.45
CA ALA A 8 -4.06 18.53 8.24
C ALA A 8 -3.03 17.48 7.80
N SER A 9 -2.26 16.96 8.74
CA SER A 9 -1.39 15.83 8.50
C SER A 9 -2.20 14.55 8.24
N LEU A 10 -1.56 13.52 7.69
CA LEU A 10 -2.23 12.22 7.52
C LEU A 10 -2.64 11.58 8.85
N TRP A 11 -1.96 11.94 9.94
CA TRP A 11 -2.30 11.53 11.29
C TRP A 11 -3.62 12.17 11.74
N ASP A 12 -3.80 13.46 11.47
CA ASP A 12 -5.05 14.17 11.77
C ASP A 12 -6.21 13.61 10.95
N LEU A 13 -5.96 13.23 9.69
CA LEU A 13 -6.96 12.55 8.85
C LEU A 13 -7.34 11.18 9.40
N ALA A 14 -6.36 10.39 9.85
CA ALA A 14 -6.63 9.09 10.47
C ALA A 14 -7.50 9.24 11.73
N GLU A 15 -7.17 10.19 12.60
CA GLU A 15 -7.96 10.49 13.80
C GLU A 15 -9.38 10.96 13.43
N ALA A 16 -9.51 11.87 12.47
CA ALA A 16 -10.80 12.37 12.00
C ALA A 16 -11.69 11.26 11.38
N TRP A 17 -11.08 10.22 10.83
CA TRP A 17 -11.78 9.04 10.31
C TRP A 17 -11.98 7.94 11.35
N GLY A 18 -11.66 8.20 12.62
CA GLY A 18 -11.83 7.24 13.70
C GLY A 18 -10.88 6.04 13.60
N VAL A 19 -9.72 6.23 12.97
CA VAL A 19 -8.68 5.21 12.80
C VAL A 19 -7.58 5.43 13.84
N GLU A 20 -7.44 4.47 14.75
CA GLU A 20 -6.33 4.47 15.72
C GLU A 20 -5.02 4.14 14.99
N VAL A 21 -3.99 4.98 15.12
CA VAL A 21 -2.68 4.71 14.53
C VAL A 21 -1.64 4.48 15.62
N SER A 22 -0.92 3.36 15.55
CA SER A 22 0.14 3.02 16.50
C SER A 22 1.42 2.56 15.82
N TRP A 23 2.53 2.65 16.55
CA TRP A 23 3.83 2.12 16.12
C TRP A 23 4.13 0.81 16.83
N ASP A 24 4.52 -0.20 16.06
CA ASP A 24 4.92 -1.51 16.56
C ASP A 24 6.31 -1.89 16.06
N THR A 25 7.03 -2.71 16.82
CA THR A 25 8.33 -3.26 16.43
C THR A 25 8.20 -4.48 15.52
N ALA A 26 7.05 -5.17 15.58
CA ALA A 26 6.72 -6.29 14.72
C ALA A 26 5.21 -6.34 14.49
N LEU A 27 4.81 -6.64 13.25
CA LEU A 27 3.41 -6.82 12.87
C LEU A 27 3.07 -8.32 12.75
N PRO A 28 1.79 -8.70 12.89
CA PRO A 28 1.33 -10.03 12.49
C PRO A 28 1.68 -10.32 11.04
N ALA A 29 1.86 -11.60 10.70
CA ALA A 29 2.39 -12.03 9.42
C ALA A 29 3.81 -11.50 9.12
N ALA A 30 4.71 -11.49 10.12
CA ALA A 30 6.12 -11.07 9.98
C ALA A 30 6.93 -11.74 8.85
N HIS A 31 6.44 -12.86 8.29
CA HIS A 31 7.00 -13.48 7.08
C HIS A 31 6.76 -12.63 5.81
N LEU A 32 5.73 -11.79 5.82
CA LEU A 32 5.47 -10.75 4.84
C LEU A 32 6.10 -9.46 5.38
N ARG A 33 7.04 -8.88 4.63
CA ARG A 33 7.76 -7.65 5.03
C ARG A 33 6.87 -6.42 4.85
N ILE A 34 5.83 -6.30 5.65
CA ILE A 34 4.83 -5.22 5.57
C ILE A 34 5.20 -4.02 6.46
N ARG A 35 5.18 -2.81 5.87
CA ARG A 35 5.50 -1.56 6.58
C ARG A 35 4.35 -1.05 7.44
N ALA A 36 3.12 -1.41 7.09
CA ALA A 36 1.92 -1.06 7.82
C ALA A 36 0.89 -2.20 7.70
N LEU A 37 -0.11 -2.18 8.58
CA LEU A 37 -1.23 -3.10 8.54
C LEU A 37 -2.50 -2.42 9.05
N TYR A 38 -3.49 -2.32 8.19
CA TYR A 38 -4.87 -2.00 8.56
C TYR A 38 -5.61 -3.22 9.12
N GLU A 39 -6.34 -3.02 10.20
CA GLU A 39 -7.29 -3.99 10.74
C GLU A 39 -8.59 -3.29 11.12
N ARG A 40 -9.72 -3.96 10.81
CA ARG A 40 -11.04 -3.58 11.30
C ARG A 40 -11.63 -4.70 12.14
N THR A 41 -12.17 -4.37 13.31
CA THR A 41 -12.89 -5.29 14.18
C THR A 41 -14.19 -4.63 14.65
N GLY A 42 -15.30 -5.06 14.07
CA GLY A 42 -16.58 -4.35 14.25
C GLY A 42 -16.48 -2.93 13.70
N GLU A 43 -16.81 -1.95 14.53
CA GLU A 43 -16.73 -0.52 14.21
C GLU A 43 -15.34 0.10 14.47
N ARG A 44 -14.42 -0.65 15.09
CA ARG A 44 -13.08 -0.14 15.39
C ARG A 44 -12.12 -0.40 14.23
N SER A 45 -11.43 0.64 13.81
CA SER A 45 -10.39 0.61 12.78
C SER A 45 -9.04 1.01 13.39
N ARG A 46 -7.99 0.25 13.09
CA ARG A 46 -6.63 0.57 13.49
C ARG A 46 -5.62 0.35 12.38
N ILE A 47 -4.57 1.16 12.37
CA ILE A 47 -3.40 1.02 11.50
C ILE A 47 -2.17 0.89 12.39
N ARG A 48 -1.39 -0.16 12.18
CA ARG A 48 -0.14 -0.38 12.89
C ARG A 48 1.03 -0.20 11.94
N LEU A 49 1.97 0.67 12.30
CA LEU A 49 3.17 0.96 11.52
C LEU A 49 4.37 0.20 12.07
N ASN A 50 5.10 -0.49 11.20
CA ASN A 50 6.28 -1.25 11.58
C ASN A 50 7.50 -0.33 11.63
N ARG A 51 7.89 0.09 12.84
CA ARG A 51 9.03 1.00 13.06
C ARG A 51 10.33 0.44 12.46
N ALA A 52 10.59 -0.84 12.66
CA ALA A 52 11.83 -1.47 12.21
C ALA A 52 11.91 -1.53 10.67
N LEU A 53 10.82 -1.96 10.00
CA LEU A 53 10.80 -2.06 8.54
C LEU A 53 10.75 -0.69 7.86
N ILE A 54 10.13 0.32 8.47
CA ILE A 54 10.13 1.69 7.94
C ILE A 54 11.54 2.27 7.98
N ALA A 55 12.21 2.18 9.13
CA ALA A 55 13.60 2.63 9.27
C ALA A 55 14.54 1.87 8.33
N GLU A 56 14.39 0.55 8.24
CA GLU A 56 15.16 -0.29 7.32
C GLU A 56 14.92 0.12 5.85
N THR A 57 13.67 0.39 5.46
CA THR A 57 13.32 0.78 4.09
C THR A 57 13.99 2.10 3.72
N ALA A 58 13.85 3.14 4.54
CA ALA A 58 14.49 4.44 4.29
C ALA A 58 16.03 4.30 4.24
N ALA A 59 16.59 3.55 5.17
CA ALA A 59 18.03 3.30 5.23
C ALA A 59 18.54 2.61 3.96
N ARG A 60 17.81 1.64 3.40
CA ARG A 60 18.28 0.87 2.22
C ARG A 60 18.05 1.61 0.92
N LEU A 61 16.89 2.27 0.77
CA LEU A 61 16.57 3.04 -0.42
C LEU A 61 17.46 4.26 -0.64
N ARG A 62 18.22 4.69 0.38
CA ARG A 62 19.29 5.71 0.22
C ARG A 62 20.32 5.39 -0.86
N PHE A 63 20.47 4.11 -1.22
CA PHE A 63 21.39 3.67 -2.26
C PHE A 63 20.70 3.41 -3.61
N CYS A 64 19.38 3.49 -3.66
CA CYS A 64 18.58 3.15 -4.84
C CYS A 64 17.92 4.37 -5.49
N LEU A 65 17.69 5.45 -4.74
CA LEU A 65 16.93 6.62 -5.17
C LEU A 65 17.68 7.92 -4.86
N ASP A 66 17.47 8.92 -5.72
CA ASP A 66 17.97 10.29 -5.53
C ASP A 66 16.87 11.30 -5.90
N PRO A 67 16.36 12.10 -4.94
CA PRO A 67 16.63 11.99 -3.50
C PRO A 67 16.00 10.72 -2.91
N PRO A 68 16.59 10.13 -1.86
CA PRO A 68 15.99 8.98 -1.20
C PRO A 68 14.88 9.41 -0.24
N PRO A 69 13.88 8.54 0.00
CA PRO A 69 12.87 8.80 1.01
C PRO A 69 13.47 8.67 2.42
N ASP A 70 13.16 9.61 3.29
CA ASP A 70 13.43 9.49 4.72
C ASP A 70 12.38 8.61 5.42
N GLU A 71 12.58 8.35 6.72
CA GLU A 71 11.66 7.52 7.50
C GLU A 71 10.25 8.10 7.55
N GLU A 72 10.12 9.43 7.59
CA GLU A 72 8.83 10.11 7.63
C GLU A 72 8.07 9.88 6.33
N LEU A 73 8.71 10.08 5.17
CA LEU A 73 8.10 9.84 3.87
C LEU A 73 7.67 8.39 3.70
N VAL A 74 8.49 7.43 4.16
CA VAL A 74 8.12 6.01 4.14
C VAL A 74 6.90 5.74 5.03
N ALA A 75 6.87 6.33 6.23
CA ALA A 75 5.79 6.16 7.19
C ALA A 75 4.46 6.74 6.67
N VAL A 76 4.47 7.99 6.18
CA VAL A 76 3.25 8.63 5.67
C VAL A 76 2.76 7.97 4.39
N THR A 77 3.65 7.40 3.58
CA THR A 77 3.27 6.60 2.39
C THR A 77 2.58 5.31 2.78
N ALA A 78 3.11 4.59 3.77
CA ALA A 78 2.48 3.38 4.29
C ALA A 78 1.14 3.71 4.98
N LEU A 79 1.06 4.81 5.73
CA LEU A 79 -0.18 5.27 6.35
C LEU A 79 -1.24 5.64 5.29
N ALA A 80 -0.87 6.38 4.25
CA ALA A 80 -1.78 6.72 3.16
C ALA A 80 -2.32 5.47 2.43
N HIS A 81 -1.47 4.46 2.24
CA HIS A 81 -1.86 3.16 1.68
C HIS A 81 -2.93 2.48 2.56
N GLU A 82 -2.70 2.36 3.86
CA GLU A 82 -3.66 1.70 4.76
C GLU A 82 -4.94 2.52 4.96
N LEU A 83 -4.85 3.85 4.94
CA LEU A 83 -6.02 4.72 4.98
C LEU A 83 -6.92 4.54 3.74
N PHE A 84 -6.36 4.21 2.58
CA PHE A 84 -7.16 3.82 1.44
C PHE A 84 -7.96 2.54 1.72
N HIS A 85 -7.34 1.51 2.30
CA HIS A 85 -8.05 0.27 2.65
C HIS A 85 -9.15 0.52 3.68
N HIS A 86 -8.94 1.44 4.62
CA HIS A 86 -10.00 1.90 5.49
C HIS A 86 -11.17 2.47 4.71
N LEU A 87 -10.94 3.49 3.86
CA LEU A 87 -11.98 4.10 3.03
C LEU A 87 -12.68 3.09 2.11
N GLU A 88 -11.92 2.12 1.59
CA GLU A 88 -12.45 1.05 0.75
C GLU A 88 -13.45 0.17 1.50
N GLU A 89 -13.18 -0.14 2.76
CA GLU A 89 -14.06 -0.98 3.58
C GLU A 89 -15.22 -0.22 4.24
N THR A 90 -15.12 1.10 4.43
CA THR A 90 -16.13 1.90 5.12
C THR A 90 -17.04 2.70 4.19
N GLU A 91 -16.48 3.33 3.15
CA GLU A 91 -17.18 4.36 2.37
C GLU A 91 -17.31 3.99 0.88
N LEU A 92 -16.22 3.51 0.28
CA LEU A 92 -16.10 3.39 -1.17
C LEU A 92 -16.58 2.04 -1.71
N GLY A 93 -16.59 1.02 -0.86
CA GLY A 93 -16.73 -0.39 -1.24
C GLY A 93 -15.48 -0.94 -1.93
N LEU A 94 -15.32 -2.27 -1.87
CA LEU A 94 -14.15 -2.98 -2.39
C LEU A 94 -13.92 -2.66 -3.88
N LEU A 95 -12.75 -2.14 -4.22
CA LEU A 95 -12.36 -1.80 -5.58
C LEU A 95 -12.38 -3.03 -6.49
N SER A 96 -12.03 -4.20 -5.96
CA SER A 96 -12.13 -5.48 -6.68
C SER A 96 -13.57 -5.85 -7.06
N HIS A 97 -14.59 -5.25 -6.43
CA HIS A 97 -16.00 -5.46 -6.76
C HIS A 97 -16.49 -4.51 -7.86
N ARG A 98 -15.76 -3.44 -8.14
CA ARG A 98 -16.09 -2.49 -9.22
C ARG A 98 -15.76 -3.01 -10.62
N LEU A 99 -14.95 -4.06 -10.70
CA LEU A 99 -14.62 -4.75 -11.95
C LEU A 99 -15.46 -6.02 -12.11
N GLU A 100 -15.75 -6.36 -13.36
CA GLU A 100 -16.39 -7.63 -13.70
C GLU A 100 -15.48 -8.80 -13.30
N PRO A 101 -16.04 -9.85 -12.68
CA PRO A 101 -15.30 -11.09 -12.42
C PRO A 101 -14.76 -11.71 -13.71
N VAL A 102 -13.50 -12.15 -13.69
CA VAL A 102 -12.86 -12.80 -14.86
C VAL A 102 -13.02 -14.32 -14.78
N PRO A 103 -13.26 -15.01 -15.92
CA PRO A 103 -13.26 -16.47 -15.96
C PRO A 103 -11.86 -17.00 -15.70
N VAL A 104 -11.72 -17.82 -14.65
CA VAL A 104 -10.45 -18.51 -14.34
C VAL A 104 -10.47 -19.97 -14.75
N TRP A 105 -11.66 -20.52 -15.00
CA TRP A 105 -11.82 -21.90 -15.40
C TRP A 105 -13.14 -22.08 -16.15
N LYS A 106 -13.12 -22.90 -17.21
CA LYS A 106 -14.29 -23.21 -18.03
C LYS A 106 -14.24 -24.66 -18.52
N VAL A 107 -15.28 -25.44 -18.22
CA VAL A 107 -15.49 -26.80 -18.75
C VAL A 107 -16.94 -26.94 -19.21
N GLY A 108 -17.14 -26.99 -20.54
CA GLY A 108 -18.48 -27.03 -21.13
C GLY A 108 -19.32 -25.81 -20.72
N PRO A 109 -20.57 -25.98 -20.25
CA PRO A 109 -21.42 -24.88 -19.79
C PRO A 109 -21.02 -24.35 -18.40
N TRP A 110 -20.08 -24.99 -17.69
CA TRP A 110 -19.67 -24.59 -16.35
C TRP A 110 -18.50 -23.61 -16.42
N GLN A 111 -18.64 -22.47 -15.74
CA GLN A 111 -17.64 -21.42 -15.68
C GLN A 111 -17.45 -20.94 -14.24
N VAL A 112 -16.20 -20.84 -13.80
CA VAL A 112 -15.83 -20.25 -12.51
C VAL A 112 -15.22 -18.88 -12.76
N ASN A 113 -15.84 -17.85 -12.18
CA ASN A 113 -15.34 -16.49 -12.23
C ASN A 113 -14.70 -16.09 -10.89
N ARG A 114 -13.62 -15.32 -10.94
CA ARG A 114 -12.98 -14.74 -9.75
C ARG A 114 -12.78 -13.24 -9.93
N ARG A 115 -12.82 -12.51 -8.82
CA ARG A 115 -12.47 -11.09 -8.78
C ARG A 115 -10.95 -10.95 -8.62
N ILE A 116 -10.40 -9.91 -9.24
CA ILE A 116 -8.97 -9.63 -9.19
C ILE A 116 -8.67 -8.83 -7.91
N GLN A 117 -8.28 -9.52 -6.84
CA GLN A 117 -8.03 -8.88 -5.55
C GLN A 117 -6.85 -7.90 -5.57
N ARG A 118 -5.85 -8.14 -6.44
CA ARG A 118 -4.68 -7.25 -6.60
C ARG A 118 -5.03 -5.82 -7.00
N VAL A 119 -6.21 -5.57 -7.56
CA VAL A 119 -6.62 -4.21 -7.93
C VAL A 119 -6.79 -3.33 -6.70
N ARG A 120 -7.12 -3.90 -5.53
CA ARG A 120 -7.17 -3.17 -4.25
C ARG A 120 -5.80 -2.57 -3.91
N GLU A 121 -4.74 -3.38 -4.02
CA GLU A 121 -3.36 -2.93 -3.80
C GLU A 121 -2.95 -1.86 -4.81
N VAL A 122 -3.24 -2.07 -6.10
CA VAL A 122 -2.94 -1.04 -7.13
C VAL A 122 -3.65 0.28 -6.81
N GLY A 123 -4.90 0.21 -6.35
CA GLY A 123 -5.67 1.37 -5.90
C GLY A 123 -5.04 2.08 -4.70
N ALA A 124 -4.63 1.34 -3.68
CA ALA A 124 -3.98 1.87 -2.49
C ALA A 124 -2.65 2.58 -2.83
N HIS A 125 -1.84 1.97 -3.70
CA HIS A 125 -0.60 2.55 -4.18
C HIS A 125 -0.82 3.82 -5.01
N ALA A 126 -1.80 3.80 -5.92
CA ALA A 126 -2.16 4.96 -6.72
C ALA A 126 -2.71 6.11 -5.87
N PHE A 127 -3.53 5.79 -4.87
CA PHE A 127 -4.04 6.75 -3.90
C PHE A 127 -2.91 7.41 -3.11
N ALA A 128 -2.02 6.61 -2.51
CA ALA A 128 -0.89 7.13 -1.73
C ALA A 128 0.03 8.02 -2.59
N SER A 129 0.34 7.57 -3.82
CA SER A 129 1.13 8.35 -4.78
C SER A 129 0.48 9.71 -5.08
N ALA A 130 -0.81 9.72 -5.41
CA ALA A 130 -1.54 10.95 -5.74
C ALA A 130 -1.69 11.89 -4.53
N LEU A 131 -1.94 11.35 -3.34
CA LEU A 131 -2.14 12.13 -2.12
C LEU A 131 -0.88 12.85 -1.67
N LEU A 132 0.26 12.16 -1.76
CA LEU A 132 1.56 12.65 -1.34
C LEU A 132 2.33 13.36 -2.47
N GLY A 133 1.87 13.27 -3.72
CA GLY A 133 2.55 13.84 -4.87
C GLY A 133 3.83 13.10 -5.24
N LEU A 134 3.87 11.79 -5.03
CA LEU A 134 5.02 10.97 -5.39
C LEU A 134 5.12 10.83 -6.92
N PRO A 135 6.33 10.84 -7.51
CA PRO A 135 6.50 10.70 -8.95
C PRO A 135 6.34 9.25 -9.44
N TYR A 136 6.10 8.30 -8.53
CA TYR A 136 5.97 6.88 -8.80
C TYR A 136 4.97 6.22 -7.82
N LEU A 137 4.59 4.98 -8.11
CA LEU A 137 3.79 4.16 -7.20
C LEU A 137 4.66 3.58 -6.07
N PRO A 138 4.20 3.55 -4.81
CA PRO A 138 5.01 3.11 -3.67
C PRO A 138 5.56 1.67 -3.75
N ASN A 139 4.99 0.80 -4.59
CA ASN A 139 5.45 -0.60 -4.73
C ASN A 139 6.78 -0.67 -5.49
N LEU A 140 7.20 0.41 -6.14
CA LEU A 140 8.55 0.53 -6.67
C LEU A 140 9.61 0.27 -5.59
N TRP A 141 9.37 0.73 -4.35
CA TRP A 141 10.27 0.48 -3.23
C TRP A 141 10.46 -1.00 -2.94
N ASP A 142 9.40 -1.79 -2.99
CA ASP A 142 9.48 -3.23 -2.77
C ASP A 142 10.31 -3.91 -3.86
N TYR A 143 10.14 -3.50 -5.12
CA TYR A 143 10.94 -4.03 -6.22
C TYR A 143 12.42 -3.63 -6.11
N LEU A 144 12.71 -2.38 -5.74
CA LEU A 144 14.09 -1.91 -5.54
C LEU A 144 14.78 -2.68 -4.41
N LEU A 145 14.07 -2.91 -3.30
CA LEU A 145 14.58 -3.73 -2.20
C LEU A 145 14.80 -5.19 -2.64
N LEU A 146 13.90 -5.77 -3.44
CA LEU A 146 14.11 -7.13 -3.97
C LEU A 146 15.34 -7.22 -4.87
N VAL A 147 15.60 -6.20 -5.69
CA VAL A 147 16.80 -6.12 -6.52
C VAL A 147 18.06 -5.98 -5.66
N GLU A 148 18.04 -5.10 -4.67
CA GLU A 148 19.16 -4.90 -3.74
C GLU A 148 19.44 -6.17 -2.89
N GLU A 149 18.42 -6.96 -2.55
CA GLU A 149 18.57 -8.27 -1.90
C GLU A 149 19.09 -9.38 -2.82
N GLY A 150 19.25 -9.11 -4.12
CA GLY A 150 19.56 -10.13 -5.13
C GLY A 150 18.43 -11.14 -5.35
N LYS A 151 17.21 -10.83 -4.89
CA LYS A 151 16.01 -11.66 -5.08
C LYS A 151 15.27 -11.35 -6.38
N MET A 152 15.67 -10.30 -7.09
CA MET A 152 15.13 -9.92 -8.38
C MET A 152 16.27 -9.46 -9.30
N ASP A 153 16.23 -9.90 -10.55
CA ASP A 153 17.13 -9.40 -11.59
C ASP A 153 16.79 -7.92 -11.89
N PRO A 154 17.75 -6.98 -11.84
CA PRO A 154 17.53 -5.60 -12.28
C PRO A 154 16.85 -5.48 -13.65
N ALA A 155 17.14 -6.38 -14.60
CA ALA A 155 16.49 -6.37 -15.92
C ALA A 155 14.99 -6.69 -15.84
N ALA A 156 14.59 -7.52 -14.87
CA ALA A 156 13.17 -7.85 -14.65
C ALA A 156 12.39 -6.68 -14.03
N LEU A 157 13.07 -5.73 -13.37
CA LEU A 157 12.43 -4.55 -12.77
C LEU A 157 11.64 -3.77 -13.81
N TRP A 158 12.25 -3.51 -14.97
CA TRP A 158 11.63 -2.73 -16.04
C TRP A 158 10.30 -3.34 -16.49
N THR A 159 10.26 -4.66 -16.64
CA THR A 159 9.04 -5.41 -17.01
C THR A 159 7.97 -5.33 -15.91
N ALA A 160 8.36 -5.32 -14.64
CA ALA A 160 7.42 -5.30 -13.51
C ALA A 160 6.79 -3.92 -13.26
N VAL A 161 7.46 -2.84 -13.65
CA VAL A 161 7.02 -1.46 -13.38
C VAL A 161 6.35 -0.77 -14.59
N GLN A 162 6.31 -1.42 -15.76
CA GLN A 162 5.50 -0.91 -16.87
C GLN A 162 4.01 -0.98 -16.49
N PRO A 163 3.21 0.07 -16.80
CA PRO A 163 1.76 -0.07 -16.76
C PRO A 163 1.34 -1.16 -17.75
N GLN A 164 0.59 -2.16 -17.26
CA GLN A 164 -0.07 -3.16 -18.11
C GLN A 164 -1.42 -2.65 -18.61
#